data_AF-A0A7X2H9M4-F1
#
_entry.id   AF-A0A7X2H9M4-F1
#
_cell.length_a   1.000
_cell.length_b   1.000
_cell.length_c   1.000
_cell.angle_alpha   90.00
_cell.angle_beta   90.00
_cell.angle_gamma   90.00
#
_symmetry.space_group_name_H-M   'P 1'
#
loop_
_entity.id
_entity.type
_entity.pdbx_description
1 polymer ?
#
loop_
_entity_poly.entity_id
_entity_poly.type
_entity_poly.pdbx_seq_one_letter_code
_entity_poly.pdbx_strand_id
1 'polypeptide(L)'
;MKMSAKDKNLESRVAVKSKWPYIFNFILLLLPTVLLLVLLIYLFPYTGLGRIISIPSTIIINSLIILLCLVITNKVLWIKISKILMTIVITIWITIAGYPQEFNQSVLVQSKNAIHAIQAIDNITKEDLNVDGNVNNPRYVVALYKYRNEILNDGTYQLYQRDNVYFYNYSINDVNEISSKLIGHHKVMWWYLNALSEPAASTLSLLGS
;
A
#
# COMPACT_ATOMS: atom_id res chain seq x y z
N MET A 1 -10.44 69.49 12.63
CA MET A 1 -10.15 68.30 13.46
C MET A 1 -9.43 67.29 12.57
N LYS A 2 -8.09 67.34 12.52
CA LYS A 2 -7.28 66.48 11.64
C LYS A 2 -7.03 65.16 12.37
N MET A 3 -7.64 64.09 11.86
CA MET A 3 -7.34 62.72 12.29
C MET A 3 -5.84 62.46 12.12
N SER A 4 -5.18 62.06 13.20
CA SER A 4 -3.73 61.85 13.25
C SER A 4 -3.35 60.67 12.37
N ALA A 5 -2.27 60.81 11.59
CA ALA A 5 -1.71 59.75 10.75
C ALA A 5 -1.32 58.48 11.53
N LYS A 6 -1.30 58.55 12.87
CA LYS A 6 -1.05 57.44 13.79
C LYS A 6 -2.22 56.44 13.84
N ASP A 7 -3.46 56.89 13.65
CA ASP A 7 -4.65 56.03 13.77
C ASP A 7 -4.86 55.15 12.53
N LYS A 8 -4.47 55.62 11.33
CA LYS A 8 -4.52 54.80 10.10
C LYS A 8 -3.54 53.63 10.09
N ASN A 9 -2.53 53.67 10.95
CA ASN A 9 -1.46 52.67 11.01
C ASN A 9 -1.71 51.60 12.09
N LEU A 10 -2.69 51.80 12.98
CA LEU A 10 -3.09 50.80 13.98
C LEU A 10 -4.07 49.79 13.38
N GLU A 11 -4.97 50.21 12.49
CA GLU A 11 -5.94 49.31 11.84
C GLU A 11 -5.35 48.46 10.71
N SER A 12 -4.27 48.90 10.06
CA SER A 12 -3.59 48.12 9.02
C SER A 12 -2.77 46.94 9.56
N ARG A 13 -2.64 46.84 10.89
CA ARG A 13 -1.98 45.73 11.59
C ARG A 13 -2.97 44.83 12.32
N VAL A 14 -4.19 44.67 11.79
CA VAL A 14 -4.90 43.40 11.93
C VAL A 14 -4.04 42.36 11.22
N ALA A 15 -3.08 41.81 11.96
CA ALA A 15 -2.17 40.78 11.49
C ALA A 15 -3.03 39.60 11.04
N VAL A 16 -3.33 39.55 9.74
CA VAL A 16 -3.90 38.39 9.09
C VAL A 16 -2.86 37.30 9.30
N LYS A 17 -3.03 36.51 10.36
CA LYS A 17 -2.20 35.32 10.60
C LYS A 17 -2.20 34.54 9.29
N SER A 18 -1.02 34.39 8.70
CA SER A 18 -0.86 33.68 7.43
C SER A 18 -1.54 32.31 7.55
N LYS A 19 -2.54 32.05 6.71
CA LYS A 19 -3.25 30.76 6.67
C LYS A 19 -2.44 29.68 5.95
N TRP A 20 -1.43 30.08 5.19
CA TRP A 20 -0.52 29.21 4.45
C TRP A 20 0.11 28.05 5.26
N PRO A 21 0.65 28.26 6.48
CA PRO A 21 1.16 27.15 7.29
C PRO A 21 0.10 26.11 7.65
N TYR A 22 -1.16 26.52 7.87
CA TYR A 22 -2.25 25.57 8.14
C TYR A 22 -2.60 24.75 6.90
N ILE A 23 -2.66 25.40 5.73
CA ILE A 23 -2.91 24.74 4.45
C ILE A 23 -1.78 23.76 4.13
N PHE A 24 -0.53 24.19 4.29
CA PHE A 24 0.64 23.33 4.07
C PHE A 24 0.64 22.11 4.99
N ASN A 25 0.41 22.30 6.29
CA ASN A 25 0.33 21.20 7.25
C ASN A 25 -0.83 20.24 6.93
N PHE A 26 -1.97 20.77 6.49
CA PHE A 26 -3.10 19.95 6.07
C PHE A 26 -2.73 19.05 4.88
N ILE A 27 -2.15 19.63 3.83
CA ILE A 27 -1.69 18.87 2.64
C ILE A 27 -0.66 17.81 3.05
N LEU A 28 0.30 18.18 3.90
CA LEU A 28 1.34 17.27 4.37
C LEU A 28 0.77 16.08 5.16
N LEU A 29 -0.25 16.31 6.00
CA LEU A 29 -0.92 15.25 6.76
C LEU A 29 -1.88 14.41 5.91
N LEU A 30 -2.40 14.96 4.81
CA LEU A 30 -3.24 14.23 3.86
C LEU A 30 -2.40 13.36 2.90
N LEU A 31 -1.15 13.73 2.64
CA LEU A 31 -0.26 13.04 1.72
C LEU A 31 -0.15 11.52 1.98
N PRO A 32 0.06 11.03 3.23
CA PRO A 32 0.06 9.59 3.51
C PRO A 32 -1.23 8.89 3.11
N THR A 33 -2.40 9.53 3.27
CA THR A 33 -3.69 8.97 2.85
C THR A 33 -3.72 8.79 1.33
N VAL A 34 -3.30 9.82 0.58
CA VAL A 34 -3.30 9.77 -0.89
C VAL A 34 -2.33 8.70 -1.40
N LEU A 35 -1.11 8.66 -0.86
CA LEU A 35 -0.10 7.66 -1.23
C LEU A 35 -0.59 6.25 -0.94
N LEU A 36 -1.19 6.05 0.23
CA LEU A 36 -1.73 4.75 0.63
C LEU A 36 -2.91 4.32 -0.25
N LEU A 37 -3.81 5.23 -0.63
CA LEU A 37 -4.88 4.92 -1.57
C LEU A 37 -4.35 4.49 -2.95
N VAL A 38 -3.35 5.20 -3.47
CA VAL A 38 -2.68 4.81 -4.73
C VAL A 38 -2.05 3.42 -4.61
N LEU A 39 -1.36 3.16 -3.49
CA LEU A 39 -0.76 1.85 -3.21
C LEU A 39 -1.82 0.75 -3.13
N LEU A 40 -2.93 0.98 -2.44
CA LEU A 40 -4.01 0.00 -2.31
C LEU A 40 -4.70 -0.27 -3.64
N ILE A 41 -4.86 0.74 -4.50
CA ILE A 41 -5.39 0.57 -5.87
C ILE A 41 -4.51 -0.36 -6.70
N TYR A 42 -3.20 -0.20 -6.58
CA TYR A 42 -2.23 -1.00 -7.31
C TYR A 42 -2.11 -2.43 -6.77
N LEU A 43 -2.03 -2.58 -5.44
CA LEU A 43 -1.78 -3.87 -4.79
C LEU A 43 -3.04 -4.71 -4.59
N PHE A 44 -4.20 -4.08 -4.46
CA PHE A 44 -5.45 -4.79 -4.21
C PHE A 44 -6.48 -4.41 -5.29
N PRO A 45 -6.40 -4.99 -6.49
CA PRO A 45 -7.20 -4.59 -7.65
C PRO A 45 -8.67 -5.03 -7.63
N TYR A 46 -9.09 -5.88 -6.67
CA TYR A 46 -10.40 -6.54 -6.61
C TYR A 46 -11.54 -5.66 -6.07
N THR A 47 -11.65 -4.48 -6.67
CA THR A 47 -12.24 -3.30 -6.06
C THR A 47 -12.93 -2.57 -7.19
N GLY A 48 -14.14 -3.02 -7.52
CA GLY A 48 -14.89 -2.56 -8.67
C GLY A 48 -15.52 -1.20 -8.40
N LEU A 49 -16.85 -1.16 -8.38
CA LEU A 49 -17.61 0.10 -8.24
C LEU A 49 -17.43 0.74 -6.86
N GLY A 50 -17.11 -0.06 -5.84
CA GLY A 50 -16.91 0.40 -4.47
C GLY A 50 -15.81 1.45 -4.33
N ARG A 51 -14.82 1.49 -5.26
CA ARG A 51 -13.80 2.56 -5.30
C ARG A 51 -14.40 3.95 -5.46
N ILE A 52 -15.47 4.05 -6.25
CA ILE A 52 -16.13 5.32 -6.59
C ILE A 52 -16.68 6.00 -5.33
N ILE A 53 -17.14 5.21 -4.35
CA ILE A 53 -17.72 5.71 -3.11
C ILE A 53 -16.67 5.74 -1.97
N SER A 54 -15.87 4.68 -1.84
CA SER A 54 -14.92 4.54 -0.74
C SER A 54 -13.75 5.53 -0.78
N ILE A 55 -13.21 5.86 -1.96
CA ILE A 55 -12.08 6.77 -2.09
C ILE A 55 -12.48 8.19 -1.67
N PRO A 56 -13.57 8.80 -2.22
CA PRO A 56 -13.99 10.13 -1.78
C PRO A 56 -14.39 10.17 -0.31
N SER A 57 -15.12 9.16 0.18
CA SER A 57 -15.52 9.11 1.60
C SER A 57 -14.31 9.00 2.53
N THR A 58 -13.30 8.19 2.20
CA THR A 58 -12.04 8.10 2.95
C THR A 58 -11.33 9.45 3.01
N ILE A 59 -11.21 10.15 1.87
CA ILE A 59 -10.58 11.47 1.82
C ILE A 59 -11.34 12.46 2.70
N ILE A 60 -12.68 12.48 2.65
CA ILE A 60 -13.52 13.36 3.48
C ILE A 60 -13.32 13.06 4.97
N ILE A 61 -13.42 11.79 5.38
CA ILE A 61 -13.27 11.37 6.77
C ILE A 61 -11.88 11.72 7.29
N ASN A 62 -10.82 11.37 6.55
CA ASN A 62 -9.45 11.68 6.96
C ASN A 62 -9.19 13.19 7.00
N SER A 63 -9.79 13.96 6.07
CA SER A 63 -9.72 15.42 6.09
C SER A 63 -10.34 16.01 7.37
N LEU A 64 -11.50 15.50 7.79
CA LEU A 64 -12.15 15.95 9.04
C LEU A 64 -11.27 15.66 10.26
N ILE A 65 -10.66 14.47 10.33
CA ILE A 65 -9.76 14.09 11.43
C ILE A 65 -8.52 15.00 11.45
N ILE A 66 -7.92 15.28 10.29
CA ILE A 66 -6.76 16.18 10.17
C ILE A 66 -7.15 17.60 10.59
N LEU A 67 -8.31 18.11 10.18
CA LEU A 67 -8.79 19.43 10.58
C LEU A 67 -8.95 19.52 12.10
N LEU A 68 -9.59 18.52 12.73
CA LEU A 68 -9.70 18.45 14.19
C LEU A 68 -8.32 18.47 14.86
N CYS A 69 -7.37 17.69 14.33
CA CYS A 69 -6.00 17.70 14.81
C CYS A 69 -5.35 19.08 14.70
N LEU A 70 -5.50 19.79 13.59
CA LEU A 70 -4.89 21.11 13.40
C LEU A 70 -5.53 22.22 14.23
N VAL A 71 -6.84 22.15 14.50
CA VAL A 71 -7.57 23.12 15.33
C VAL A 71 -7.19 23.03 16.81
N ILE A 72 -6.97 21.81 17.32
CA ILE A 72 -6.59 21.61 18.72
C ILE A 72 -5.13 22.04 18.93
N THR A 73 -4.91 23.23 19.47
CA THR A 73 -3.55 23.73 19.74
C THR A 73 -3.03 23.24 21.09
N ASN A 74 -1.83 22.65 21.10
CA ASN A 74 -1.15 22.20 22.32
C ASN A 74 0.17 22.96 22.46
N LYS A 75 0.43 23.51 23.65
CA LYS A 75 1.68 24.25 23.96
C LYS A 75 2.86 23.33 24.23
N VAL A 76 2.60 22.10 24.68
CA VAL A 76 3.63 21.10 25.00
C VAL A 76 4.03 20.35 23.74
N LEU A 77 5.32 20.38 23.39
CA LEU A 77 5.85 19.83 22.14
C LEU A 77 5.57 18.32 22.00
N TRP A 78 5.83 17.52 23.05
CA TRP A 78 5.60 16.07 23.01
C TRP A 78 4.14 15.69 22.78
N ILE A 79 3.19 16.42 23.39
CA ILE A 79 1.76 16.21 23.17
C ILE A 79 1.39 16.56 21.72
N LYS A 80 1.98 17.62 21.16
CA LYS A 80 1.77 18.00 19.75
C LYS A 80 2.27 16.90 18.80
N ILE A 81 3.47 16.36 19.03
CA ILE A 81 4.05 15.28 18.22
C ILE A 81 3.20 14.02 18.33
N SER A 82 2.88 13.59 19.56
CA SER A 82 2.05 12.40 19.82
C SER A 82 0.70 12.49 19.11
N LYS A 83 0.01 13.62 19.20
CA LYS A 83 -1.28 13.85 18.51
C LYS A 83 -1.15 13.75 16.99
N ILE A 84 -0.10 14.33 16.41
CA ILE A 84 0.15 14.24 14.96
C ILE A 84 0.40 12.79 14.55
N LEU A 85 1.25 12.07 15.29
CA LEU A 85 1.53 10.66 15.03
C LEU A 85 0.26 9.81 15.13
N MET A 86 -0.53 10.01 16.18
CA MET A 86 -1.81 9.33 16.38
C MET A 86 -2.79 9.62 15.23
N THR A 87 -2.82 10.86 14.75
CA THR A 87 -3.63 11.24 13.59
C THR A 87 -3.21 10.47 12.34
N ILE A 88 -1.89 10.37 12.07
CA ILE A 88 -1.36 9.59 10.94
C ILE A 88 -1.73 8.10 11.08
N VAL A 89 -1.58 7.52 12.26
CA VAL A 89 -1.93 6.11 12.50
C VAL A 89 -3.43 5.86 12.28
N ILE A 90 -4.28 6.74 12.80
CA ILE A 90 -5.73 6.64 12.63
C ILE A 90 -6.13 6.79 11.16
N THR A 91 -5.57 7.75 10.44
CA THR A 91 -5.91 7.95 9.01
C THR A 91 -5.44 6.78 8.16
N ILE A 92 -4.25 6.23 8.42
CA ILE A 92 -3.77 4.99 7.78
C ILE A 92 -4.74 3.83 8.06
N TRP A 93 -5.12 3.64 9.33
CA TRP A 93 -6.04 2.57 9.71
C TRP A 93 -7.39 2.67 9.00
N ILE A 94 -7.99 3.87 8.99
CA ILE A 94 -9.27 4.13 8.30
C ILE A 94 -9.12 3.86 6.80
N THR A 95 -8.02 4.29 6.19
CA THR A 95 -7.78 4.05 4.77
C THR A 95 -7.69 2.55 4.46
N ILE A 96 -6.99 1.76 5.26
CA ILE A 96 -6.89 0.30 5.05
C ILE A 96 -8.23 -0.39 5.31
N ALA A 97 -8.87 -0.09 6.44
CA ALA A 97 -10.10 -0.74 6.87
C ALA A 97 -11.31 -0.37 5.98
N GLY A 98 -11.34 0.87 5.49
CA GLY A 98 -12.38 1.38 4.59
C GLY A 98 -12.15 1.05 3.11
N TYR A 99 -11.01 0.45 2.76
CA TYR A 99 -10.73 0.09 1.37
C TYR A 99 -11.57 -1.12 0.94
N PRO A 100 -12.40 -1.00 -0.10
CA PRO A 100 -13.33 -2.06 -0.48
C PRO A 100 -12.56 -3.22 -1.12
N GLN A 101 -13.06 -4.44 -0.96
CA GLN A 101 -12.62 -5.66 -1.63
C GLN A 101 -13.87 -6.47 -2.03
N GLU A 102 -14.64 -5.99 -3.01
CA GLU A 102 -16.00 -6.50 -3.31
C GLU A 102 -16.05 -8.00 -3.61
N PHE A 103 -15.02 -8.51 -4.27
CA PHE A 103 -14.93 -9.90 -4.72
C PHE A 103 -13.88 -10.71 -3.96
N ASN A 104 -13.37 -10.17 -2.85
CA ASN A 104 -12.25 -10.77 -2.14
C ASN A 104 -12.28 -10.48 -0.64
N GLN A 105 -11.41 -11.15 0.10
CA GLN A 105 -11.24 -10.86 1.53
C GLN A 105 -10.68 -9.45 1.75
N SER A 106 -10.85 -8.90 2.95
CA SER A 106 -10.32 -7.56 3.25
C SER A 106 -8.79 -7.50 3.08
N VAL A 107 -8.26 -6.29 2.86
CA VAL A 107 -6.81 -6.04 2.72
C VAL A 107 -6.01 -6.66 3.86
N LEU A 108 -6.53 -6.54 5.10
CA LEU A 108 -5.90 -7.10 6.29
C LEU A 108 -5.82 -8.63 6.25
N VAL A 109 -6.89 -9.29 5.82
CA VAL A 109 -6.93 -10.76 5.73
C VAL A 109 -6.03 -11.26 4.60
N GLN A 110 -6.05 -10.62 3.42
CA GLN A 110 -5.14 -10.95 2.33
C GLN A 110 -3.67 -10.80 2.77
N SER A 111 -3.33 -9.70 3.44
CA SER A 111 -1.97 -9.45 3.96
C SER A 111 -1.55 -10.50 4.99
N LYS A 112 -2.45 -10.86 5.92
CA LYS A 112 -2.21 -11.90 6.92
C LYS A 112 -1.96 -13.27 6.27
N ASN A 113 -2.79 -13.64 5.29
CA ASN A 113 -2.66 -14.91 4.59
C ASN A 113 -1.36 -14.96 3.76
N ALA A 114 -0.96 -13.84 3.15
CA ALA A 114 0.32 -13.70 2.44
C ALA A 114 1.51 -13.93 3.38
N ILE A 115 1.53 -13.27 4.55
CA ILE A 115 2.58 -13.46 5.57
C ILE A 115 2.62 -14.92 6.04
N HIS A 116 1.46 -15.50 6.35
CA HIS A 116 1.38 -16.89 6.80
C HIS A 116 1.88 -17.88 5.74
N ALA A 117 1.55 -17.66 4.46
CA ALA A 117 2.05 -18.50 3.38
C ALA A 117 3.57 -18.42 3.23
N ILE A 118 4.16 -17.22 3.35
CA ILE A 118 5.61 -17.03 3.29
C ILE A 118 6.30 -17.71 4.48
N GLN A 119 5.75 -17.55 5.69
CA GLN A 119 6.29 -18.20 6.89
C GLN A 119 6.22 -19.73 6.81
N ALA A 120 5.23 -20.27 6.11
CA ALA A 120 5.03 -21.71 5.93
C ALA A 120 5.72 -22.27 4.67
N ILE A 121 6.74 -21.58 4.11
CA ILE A 121 7.40 -21.96 2.84
C ILE A 121 7.89 -23.42 2.79
N ASP A 122 8.37 -23.95 3.92
CA ASP A 122 8.84 -25.33 4.00
C ASP A 122 7.71 -26.34 3.79
N ASN A 123 6.50 -26.00 4.24
CA ASN A 123 5.28 -26.82 4.13
C ASN A 123 4.52 -26.62 2.80
N ILE A 124 5.04 -25.79 1.89
CA ILE A 124 4.48 -25.60 0.55
C ILE A 124 4.93 -26.73 -0.37
N THR A 125 3.98 -27.28 -1.12
CA THR A 125 4.16 -28.44 -2.01
C THR A 125 3.93 -28.06 -3.47
N LYS A 126 4.28 -28.95 -4.41
CA LYS A 126 4.03 -28.70 -5.84
C LYS A 126 2.54 -28.61 -6.17
N GLU A 127 1.68 -29.30 -5.41
CA GLU A 127 0.23 -29.23 -5.59
C GLU A 127 -0.32 -27.81 -5.36
N ASP A 128 0.37 -26.99 -4.55
CA ASP A 128 0.02 -25.58 -4.35
C ASP A 128 0.22 -24.72 -5.62
N LEU A 129 0.87 -25.23 -6.67
CA LEU A 129 0.91 -24.61 -8.00
C LEU A 129 -0.43 -24.70 -8.74
N ASN A 130 -1.29 -25.64 -8.34
CA ASN A 130 -2.66 -25.72 -8.85
C ASN A 130 -3.52 -24.69 -8.09
N VAL A 131 -4.15 -23.77 -8.81
CA VAL A 131 -5.01 -22.77 -8.19
C VAL A 131 -6.48 -23.19 -8.15
N ASP A 132 -6.92 -24.17 -8.94
CA ASP A 132 -8.32 -24.61 -9.05
C ASP A 132 -9.32 -23.42 -9.13
N GLY A 133 -8.95 -22.39 -9.89
CA GLY A 133 -9.73 -21.14 -10.02
C GLY A 133 -9.58 -20.14 -8.86
N ASN A 134 -8.96 -20.52 -7.73
CA ASN A 134 -8.64 -19.63 -6.62
C ASN A 134 -7.30 -18.90 -6.82
N VAL A 135 -7.31 -17.94 -7.75
CA VAL A 135 -6.14 -17.13 -8.10
C VAL A 135 -5.61 -16.24 -6.97
N ASN A 136 -6.37 -16.11 -5.88
CA ASN A 136 -6.04 -15.29 -4.72
C ASN A 136 -5.33 -16.09 -3.62
N ASN A 137 -5.06 -17.38 -3.84
CA ASN A 137 -4.37 -18.22 -2.87
C ASN A 137 -2.90 -17.77 -2.73
N PRO A 138 -2.45 -17.26 -1.57
CA PRO A 138 -1.07 -16.82 -1.41
C PRO A 138 -0.07 -17.99 -1.42
N ARG A 139 -0.51 -19.22 -1.11
CA ARG A 139 0.35 -20.42 -1.19
C ARG A 139 0.84 -20.66 -2.61
N TYR A 140 0.04 -20.30 -3.61
CA TYR A 140 0.41 -20.38 -5.02
C TYR A 140 1.68 -19.59 -5.33
N VAL A 141 1.79 -18.34 -4.85
CA VAL A 141 2.96 -17.48 -5.15
C VAL A 141 4.22 -18.05 -4.51
N VAL A 142 4.10 -18.58 -3.29
CA VAL A 142 5.21 -19.21 -2.59
C VAL A 142 5.62 -20.51 -3.27
N ALA A 143 4.66 -21.30 -3.76
CA ALA A 143 4.93 -22.51 -4.53
C ALA A 143 5.62 -22.18 -5.85
N LEU A 144 5.11 -21.18 -6.57
CA LEU A 144 5.67 -20.67 -7.81
C LEU A 144 7.12 -20.23 -7.61
N TYR A 145 7.40 -19.55 -6.50
CA TYR A 145 8.76 -19.14 -6.16
C TYR A 145 9.67 -20.34 -5.81
N LYS A 146 9.19 -21.26 -4.96
CA LYS A 146 9.94 -22.43 -4.48
C LYS A 146 10.32 -23.38 -5.61
N TYR A 147 9.39 -23.63 -6.53
CA TYR A 147 9.56 -24.57 -7.65
C TYR A 147 9.88 -23.89 -8.98
N ARG A 148 10.27 -22.61 -8.96
CA ARG A 148 10.52 -21.80 -10.18
C ARG A 148 11.50 -22.43 -11.17
N ASN A 149 12.49 -23.18 -10.68
CA ASN A 149 13.50 -23.85 -11.52
C ASN A 149 12.96 -25.09 -12.25
N GLU A 150 11.80 -25.60 -11.84
CA GLU A 150 11.14 -26.75 -12.46
C GLU A 150 10.09 -26.34 -13.50
N ILE A 151 9.78 -25.04 -13.59
CA ILE A 151 8.82 -24.50 -14.56
C ILE A 151 9.51 -24.42 -15.92
N LEU A 152 8.90 -25.01 -16.94
CA LEU A 152 9.42 -24.99 -18.30
C LEU A 152 9.34 -23.56 -18.89
N ASN A 153 10.44 -23.14 -19.51
CA ASN A 153 10.57 -21.84 -20.20
C ASN A 153 10.13 -21.93 -21.67
N ASP A 154 8.93 -22.46 -21.90
CA ASP A 154 8.41 -22.76 -23.24
C ASP A 154 6.98 -22.24 -23.46
N GLY A 155 6.42 -21.51 -22.49
CA GLY A 155 5.07 -20.96 -22.56
C GLY A 155 3.96 -21.97 -22.23
N THR A 156 4.30 -23.22 -21.91
CA THR A 156 3.32 -24.26 -21.53
C THR A 156 2.65 -23.95 -20.19
N TYR A 157 3.41 -23.39 -19.24
CA TYR A 157 2.88 -23.03 -17.94
C TYR A 157 2.14 -21.69 -18.00
N GLN A 158 0.88 -21.69 -17.56
CA GLN A 158 0.03 -20.50 -17.49
C GLN A 158 -0.05 -20.00 -16.04
N LEU A 159 0.38 -18.77 -15.79
CA LEU A 159 0.21 -18.12 -14.50
C LEU A 159 -1.27 -18.09 -14.11
N TYR A 160 -1.55 -18.46 -12.87
CA TYR A 160 -2.91 -18.57 -12.33
C TYR A 160 -3.83 -19.52 -13.11
N GLN A 161 -3.27 -20.41 -13.95
CA GLN A 161 -4.03 -21.27 -14.86
C GLN A 161 -5.05 -20.50 -15.71
N ARG A 162 -4.68 -19.27 -16.11
CA ARG A 162 -5.52 -18.40 -16.93
C ARG A 162 -5.05 -18.40 -18.35
N ASP A 163 -6.00 -18.42 -19.27
CA ASP A 163 -5.73 -18.20 -20.69
C ASP A 163 -5.27 -16.77 -20.94
N ASN A 164 -4.40 -16.63 -21.95
CA ASN A 164 -3.99 -15.33 -22.46
C ASN A 164 -5.20 -14.55 -22.98
N VAL A 165 -5.30 -13.28 -22.56
CA VAL A 165 -6.33 -12.35 -23.04
C VAL A 165 -5.66 -11.11 -23.65
N TYR A 166 -6.42 -10.32 -24.41
CA TYR A 166 -5.90 -9.24 -25.26
C TYR A 166 -4.90 -8.28 -24.58
N PHE A 167 -5.03 -8.05 -23.28
CA PHE A 167 -4.16 -7.15 -22.50
C PHE A 167 -3.26 -7.88 -21.48
N TYR A 168 -3.39 -9.20 -21.33
CA TYR A 168 -2.66 -9.96 -20.31
C TYR A 168 -2.15 -11.28 -20.88
N ASN A 169 -0.82 -11.42 -20.90
CA ASN A 169 -0.12 -12.65 -21.22
C ASN A 169 0.26 -13.37 -19.92
N TYR A 170 -0.34 -14.53 -19.67
CA TYR A 170 -0.11 -15.39 -18.51
C TYR A 170 0.86 -16.54 -18.79
N SER A 171 1.17 -16.86 -20.06
CA SER A 171 2.19 -17.84 -20.43
C SER A 171 3.53 -17.47 -19.81
N ILE A 172 4.24 -18.41 -19.19
CA ILE A 172 5.61 -18.24 -18.72
C ILE A 172 6.57 -18.74 -19.81
N ASN A 173 7.22 -17.80 -20.50
CA ASN A 173 8.29 -18.07 -21.45
C ASN A 173 9.68 -17.93 -20.79
N ASP A 174 9.77 -17.13 -19.73
CA ASP A 174 11.00 -16.93 -18.95
C ASP A 174 10.65 -16.76 -17.47
N VAL A 175 11.27 -17.54 -16.57
CA VAL A 175 11.13 -17.39 -15.11
C VAL A 175 11.34 -15.94 -14.63
N ASN A 176 12.22 -15.17 -15.29
CA ASN A 176 12.51 -13.78 -14.91
C ASN A 176 11.30 -12.85 -15.10
N GLU A 177 10.37 -13.20 -15.99
CA GLU A 177 9.22 -12.37 -16.28
C GLU A 177 8.07 -12.56 -15.28
N ILE A 178 8.11 -13.63 -14.46
CA ILE A 178 7.07 -14.01 -13.50
C ILE A 178 6.71 -12.82 -12.60
N SER A 179 7.70 -12.14 -12.03
CA SER A 179 7.48 -11.00 -11.15
C SER A 179 6.64 -9.89 -11.79
N SER A 180 6.78 -9.68 -13.09
CA SER A 180 6.09 -8.61 -13.82
C SER A 180 4.62 -8.97 -14.09
N LYS A 181 4.34 -10.27 -14.27
CA LYS A 181 3.04 -10.84 -14.62
C LYS A 181 2.15 -11.18 -13.41
N LEU A 182 2.72 -11.28 -12.21
CA LEU A 182 1.94 -11.43 -10.98
C LEU A 182 0.94 -10.26 -10.79
N ILE A 183 -0.17 -10.52 -10.11
CA ILE A 183 -1.25 -9.54 -9.92
C ILE A 183 -1.21 -8.98 -8.50
N GLY A 184 -1.32 -7.65 -8.38
CA GLY A 184 -1.52 -6.97 -7.10
C GLY A 184 -0.45 -7.31 -6.06
N HIS A 185 -0.90 -7.67 -4.85
CA HIS A 185 -0.04 -7.95 -3.69
C HIS A 185 0.86 -9.18 -3.86
N HIS A 186 0.56 -10.06 -4.83
CA HIS A 186 1.45 -11.18 -5.16
C HIS A 186 2.82 -10.69 -5.66
N LYS A 187 2.88 -9.51 -6.31
CA LYS A 187 4.15 -8.87 -6.69
C LYS A 187 5.02 -8.56 -5.48
N VAL A 188 4.40 -8.09 -4.40
CA VAL A 188 5.10 -7.75 -3.15
C VAL A 188 5.59 -9.01 -2.46
N MET A 189 4.78 -10.08 -2.47
CA MET A 189 5.21 -11.39 -1.97
C MET A 189 6.46 -11.89 -2.70
N TRP A 190 6.45 -11.84 -4.04
CA TRP A 190 7.59 -12.25 -4.86
C TRP A 190 8.83 -11.41 -4.59
N TRP A 191 8.68 -10.08 -4.54
CA TRP A 191 9.77 -9.17 -4.20
C TRP A 191 10.38 -9.49 -2.83
N TYR A 192 9.54 -9.75 -1.82
CA TYR A 192 9.99 -10.11 -0.48
C TYR A 192 10.76 -11.45 -0.46
N LEU A 193 10.25 -12.46 -1.16
CA LEU A 193 10.90 -13.77 -1.28
C LEU A 193 12.28 -13.65 -1.97
N ASN A 194 12.39 -12.85 -3.02
CA ASN A 194 13.68 -12.54 -3.65
C ASN A 194 14.64 -11.88 -2.65
N ALA A 195 14.18 -10.85 -1.93
CA ALA A 195 15.00 -10.14 -0.95
C ALA A 195 15.48 -11.02 0.21
N LEU A 196 14.73 -12.08 0.57
CA LEU A 196 15.18 -13.07 1.56
C LEU A 196 16.24 -14.04 1.01
N SER A 197 16.27 -14.27 -0.30
CA SER A 197 17.20 -15.20 -0.94
C SER A 197 18.57 -14.59 -1.25
N GLU A 198 18.65 -13.28 -1.51
CA GLU A 198 19.89 -12.58 -1.85
C GLU A 198 20.94 -12.50 -0.70
N PRO A 199 20.59 -12.38 0.59
CA PRO A 199 21.56 -12.41 1.70
C PRO A 199 22.24 -13.78 1.89
N ALA A 200 21.59 -14.87 1.48
CA ALA A 200 22.10 -16.24 1.68
C ALA A 200 23.12 -16.66 0.61
N ALA A 201 23.07 -16.06 -0.59
CA ALA A 201 23.99 -16.40 -1.68
C ALA A 201 25.38 -15.74 -1.53
N SER A 202 25.45 -14.56 -0.90
CA SER A 202 26.71 -13.81 -0.71
C SER A 202 27.55 -14.28 0.49
N THR A 203 26.93 -14.98 1.45
CA THR A 203 27.62 -15.54 2.62
C THR A 203 28.21 -16.93 2.37
N LEU A 204 27.62 -17.71 1.45
CA LEU A 204 28.15 -19.03 1.07
C LEU A 204 29.29 -18.96 0.04
N SER A 205 29.41 -17.90 -0.75
CA SER A 205 30.54 -17.72 -1.68
C SER A 205 31.84 -17.28 -0.99
N LEU A 206 31.77 -16.70 0.21
CA LEU A 206 32.93 -16.29 1.01
C LEU A 206 33.47 -17.38 1.96
N LEU A 207 32.72 -18.46 2.15
CA LEU A 207 33.14 -19.64 2.93
C LEU A 207 33.65 -20.80 2.05
N GLY A 208 33.62 -20.61 0.72
CA GLY A 208 34.06 -21.59 -0.28
C GLY A 208 35.31 -21.18 -1.08
N SER A 209 36.02 -20.13 -0.65
CA SER A 209 37.29 -19.67 -1.25
C SER A 209 38.45 -19.81 -0.29
#